data_AF-A0A380B338-F1
#
_entry.id   AF-A0A380B338-F1
#
_cell.length_a   1.000
_cell.length_b   1.000
_cell.length_c   1.000
_cell.angle_alpha   90.00
_cell.angle_beta   90.00
_cell.angle_gamma   90.00
#
_symmetry.space_group_name_H-M   'P 1'
#
loop_
_entity.id
_entity.type
_entity.pdbx_description
1 polymer ?
#
loop_
_entity_poly.entity_id
_entity_poly.type
_entity_poly.pdbx_seq_one_letter_code
_entity_poly.pdbx_strand_id
1 'polypeptide(L)'
;MSNKIPHLMIKILAGFIVTAISLSTSLSYAEVVDAGKDLRLIKGRYLAIASDCVACHTASGGKPFSGGLAMPLPMGNIYSTNITPDKTYGIGEYSLDDFKKVLREGIRRDGSNLYPAMPFPSYTKLTDDDIFQPLCLFYAWR
;
A
#
# COMPACT_ATOMS: atom_id res chain seq x y z
N MET A 1 -61.62 -25.68 -12.69
CA MET A 1 -60.88 -24.41 -12.86
C MET A 1 -59.39 -24.72 -12.91
N SER A 2 -58.75 -24.60 -14.08
CA SER A 2 -57.30 -24.85 -14.24
C SER A 2 -56.57 -23.51 -14.33
N ASN A 3 -55.85 -23.14 -13.26
CA ASN A 3 -55.00 -21.95 -13.21
C ASN A 3 -53.78 -22.14 -14.12
N LYS A 4 -53.90 -21.73 -15.39
CA LYS A 4 -52.75 -21.61 -16.29
C LYS A 4 -52.08 -20.25 -16.05
N ILE A 5 -51.03 -20.22 -15.24
CA ILE A 5 -50.17 -19.04 -15.12
C ILE A 5 -49.51 -18.82 -16.49
N PRO A 6 -49.67 -17.65 -17.14
CA PRO A 6 -49.17 -17.44 -18.49
C PRO A 6 -47.64 -17.43 -18.49
N HIS A 7 -47.03 -18.17 -19.42
CA HIS A 7 -45.58 -18.31 -19.58
C HIS A 7 -44.81 -16.96 -19.62
N LEU A 8 -45.50 -15.87 -19.97
CA LEU A 8 -44.97 -14.50 -19.93
C LEU A 8 -44.64 -14.03 -18.51
N MET A 9 -45.46 -14.36 -17.51
CA MET A 9 -45.21 -14.01 -16.10
C MET A 9 -44.01 -14.77 -15.54
N ILE A 10 -43.80 -16.03 -15.96
CA ILE A 10 -42.64 -16.83 -15.52
C ILE A 10 -41.33 -16.24 -16.06
N LYS A 11 -41.30 -15.77 -17.32
CA LYS A 11 -40.11 -15.16 -17.92
C LYS A 11 -39.75 -13.81 -17.29
N ILE A 12 -40.75 -12.98 -16.99
CA ILE A 12 -40.55 -11.69 -16.31
C ILE A 12 -40.00 -11.94 -14.90
N LEU A 13 -40.61 -12.86 -14.15
CA LEU A 13 -40.15 -13.21 -12.80
C LEU A 13 -38.73 -13.78 -12.81
N ALA A 14 -38.40 -14.67 -13.76
CA ALA A 14 -37.05 -15.20 -13.93
C ALA A 14 -36.02 -14.10 -14.29
N GLY A 15 -36.39 -13.13 -15.15
CA GLY A 15 -35.53 -11.99 -15.48
C GLY A 15 -35.26 -11.06 -14.30
N PHE A 16 -36.26 -10.82 -13.43
CA PHE A 16 -36.08 -10.07 -12.19
C PHE A 16 -35.24 -10.83 -11.16
N ILE A 17 -35.39 -12.15 -11.06
CA ILE A 17 -34.59 -12.97 -10.14
C ILE A 17 -33.12 -13.00 -10.57
N VAL A 18 -32.83 -13.17 -11.87
CA VAL A 18 -31.45 -13.19 -12.38
C VAL A 18 -30.74 -11.85 -12.18
N THR A 19 -31.42 -10.74 -12.46
CA THR A 19 -30.85 -9.40 -12.24
C THR A 19 -30.63 -9.09 -10.76
N ALA A 20 -31.54 -9.51 -9.88
CA ALA A 20 -31.38 -9.36 -8.43
C ALA A 20 -30.18 -10.17 -7.87
N ILE A 21 -29.91 -11.37 -8.39
CA ILE A 21 -28.77 -12.21 -8.01
C ILE A 21 -27.43 -11.62 -8.52
N SER A 22 -27.40 -11.08 -9.73
CA SER A 22 -26.20 -10.43 -10.27
C SER A 22 -25.86 -9.12 -9.53
N LEU A 23 -26.86 -8.40 -9.03
CA LEU A 23 -26.64 -7.19 -8.26
C LEU A 23 -26.14 -7.49 -6.83
N SER A 24 -26.68 -8.52 -6.17
CA SER A 24 -26.26 -8.91 -4.82
C SER A 24 -24.82 -9.43 -4.78
N THR A 25 -24.41 -10.22 -5.78
CA THR A 25 -23.02 -10.71 -5.90
C THR A 25 -22.01 -9.58 -6.11
N SER A 26 -22.36 -8.56 -6.88
CA SER A 26 -21.50 -7.40 -7.14
C SER A 26 -21.28 -6.54 -5.87
N LEU A 27 -22.31 -6.40 -5.04
CA LEU A 27 -22.23 -5.63 -3.79
C LEU A 27 -21.30 -6.31 -2.77
N SER A 28 -21.42 -7.64 -2.61
CA SER A 28 -20.52 -8.41 -1.74
C SER A 28 -19.07 -8.36 -2.20
N TYR A 29 -18.82 -8.36 -3.52
CA TYR A 29 -17.46 -8.26 -4.04
C TYR A 29 -16.80 -6.92 -3.70
N ALA A 30 -17.53 -5.81 -3.87
CA ALA A 30 -17.02 -4.48 -3.57
C ALA A 30 -16.64 -4.34 -2.08
N GLU A 31 -17.48 -4.86 -1.18
CA GLU A 31 -17.23 -4.86 0.27
C GLU A 31 -15.96 -5.66 0.63
N VAL A 32 -15.77 -6.85 0.03
CA VAL A 32 -14.57 -7.67 0.27
C VAL A 32 -13.30 -6.97 -0.24
N VAL A 33 -13.36 -6.28 -1.38
CA VAL A 33 -12.21 -5.55 -1.94
C VAL A 33 -11.83 -4.36 -1.05
N ASP A 34 -12.81 -3.63 -0.55
CA ASP A 34 -12.60 -2.49 0.35
C ASP A 34 -12.02 -2.96 1.70
N ALA A 35 -12.61 -3.98 2.32
CA ALA A 35 -12.08 -4.60 3.54
C ALA A 35 -10.65 -5.13 3.34
N GLY A 36 -10.36 -5.71 2.18
CA GLY A 36 -9.01 -6.14 1.82
C GLY A 36 -8.03 -4.97 1.63
N LYS A 37 -8.49 -3.82 1.14
CA LYS A 37 -7.67 -2.59 1.06
C LYS A 37 -7.40 -2.04 2.46
N ASP A 38 -8.41 -1.92 3.30
CA ASP A 38 -8.25 -1.45 4.68
C ASP A 38 -7.29 -2.32 5.48
N LEU A 39 -7.41 -3.64 5.36
CA LEU A 39 -6.49 -4.57 6.02
C LEU A 39 -5.05 -4.36 5.56
N ARG A 40 -4.82 -4.12 4.26
CA ARG A 40 -3.48 -3.82 3.72
C ARG A 40 -2.93 -2.51 4.28
N LEU A 41 -3.76 -1.47 4.38
CA LEU A 41 -3.36 -0.19 4.96
C LEU A 41 -3.04 -0.29 6.45
N ILE A 42 -3.83 -1.05 7.21
CA ILE A 42 -3.60 -1.30 8.65
C ILE A 42 -2.29 -2.06 8.84
N LYS A 43 -2.10 -3.16 8.10
CA LYS A 43 -0.85 -3.93 8.15
C LYS A 43 0.36 -3.10 7.71
N GLY A 44 0.21 -2.32 6.64
CA GLY A 44 1.27 -1.45 6.15
C GLY A 44 1.67 -0.41 7.19
N ARG A 45 0.69 0.23 7.85
CA ARG A 45 0.94 1.15 8.97
C ARG A 45 1.66 0.46 10.11
N TYR A 46 1.18 -0.71 10.52
CA TYR A 46 1.81 -1.48 11.58
C TYR A 46 3.28 -1.80 11.25
N LEU A 47 3.56 -2.32 10.06
CA LEU A 47 4.90 -2.67 9.62
C LEU A 47 5.81 -1.44 9.48
N ALA A 48 5.29 -0.31 8.99
CA ALA A 48 6.05 0.93 8.88
C ALA A 48 6.43 1.51 10.25
N ILE A 49 5.58 1.33 11.27
CA ILE A 49 5.88 1.73 12.66
C ILE A 49 6.84 0.74 13.30
N ALA A 50 6.56 -0.56 13.18
CA ALA A 50 7.41 -1.61 13.76
C ALA A 50 8.82 -1.64 13.15
N SER A 51 8.96 -1.20 11.90
CA SER A 51 10.24 -1.06 11.19
C SER A 51 10.87 0.34 11.33
N ASP A 52 10.30 1.20 12.17
CA ASP A 52 10.76 2.55 12.51
C ASP A 52 10.86 3.54 11.34
N CYS A 53 10.13 3.29 10.24
CA CYS A 53 10.19 4.14 9.04
C CYS A 53 9.76 5.58 9.35
N VAL A 54 8.73 5.77 10.18
CA VAL A 54 8.24 7.11 10.56
C VAL A 54 9.31 7.89 11.32
N ALA A 55 10.02 7.26 12.24
CA ALA A 55 10.97 7.95 13.10
C ALA A 55 12.17 8.48 12.29
N CYS A 56 12.70 7.68 11.37
CA CYS A 56 13.82 8.12 10.54
C CYS A 56 13.39 9.05 9.41
N HIS A 57 12.23 8.82 8.78
CA HIS A 57 11.79 9.58 7.62
C HIS A 57 10.89 10.78 7.97
N THR A 58 10.98 11.33 9.18
CA THR A 58 10.21 12.53 9.57
C THR A 58 11.13 13.54 10.26
N ALA A 59 11.26 14.74 9.70
CA ALA A 59 11.94 15.83 10.38
C ALA A 59 11.14 16.34 11.59
N SER A 60 11.80 16.99 12.55
CA SER A 60 11.12 17.65 13.66
C SER A 60 10.14 18.71 13.14
N GLY A 61 8.86 18.60 13.49
CA GLY A 61 7.79 19.47 12.96
C GLY A 61 7.45 19.24 11.47
N GLY A 62 8.07 18.25 10.83
CA GLY A 62 7.84 17.89 9.44
C GLY A 62 6.57 17.06 9.24
N LYS A 63 6.16 16.90 7.99
CA LYS A 63 5.12 15.92 7.64
C LYS A 63 5.70 14.51 7.86
N PRO A 64 4.90 13.53 8.32
CA PRO A 64 5.41 12.17 8.46
C PRO A 64 6.03 11.68 7.15
N PHE A 65 7.02 10.79 7.19
CA PHE A 65 7.62 10.18 5.99
C PHE A 65 8.22 11.15 4.93
N SER A 66 8.20 12.47 5.13
CA SER A 66 8.69 13.45 4.16
C SER A 66 10.21 13.57 4.13
N GLY A 67 10.91 12.79 4.95
CA GLY A 67 12.36 12.87 5.11
C GLY A 67 12.81 14.13 5.84
N GLY A 68 14.08 14.48 5.64
CA GLY A 68 14.69 15.70 6.15
C GLY A 68 15.20 15.60 7.59
N LEU A 69 15.17 14.42 8.21
CA LEU A 69 15.79 14.22 9.52
C LEU A 69 17.30 14.30 9.37
N ALA A 70 17.92 15.28 10.04
CA ALA A 70 19.36 15.43 10.07
C ALA A 70 20.01 14.40 11.00
N MET A 71 21.00 13.68 10.51
CA MET A 71 21.85 12.79 11.30
C MET A 71 23.30 13.28 11.22
N PRO A 72 23.88 13.72 12.36
CA PRO A 72 25.22 14.28 12.36
C PRO A 72 26.29 13.19 12.17
N LEU A 73 27.20 13.43 11.23
CA LEU A 73 28.43 12.65 11.05
C LEU A 73 29.64 13.58 11.19
N PRO A 74 30.86 13.05 11.44
CA PRO A 74 32.07 13.87 11.53
C PRO A 74 32.38 14.71 10.27
N MET A 75 31.86 14.29 9.10
CA MET A 75 32.06 14.95 7.81
C MET A 75 30.92 15.90 7.42
N GLY A 76 29.91 16.06 8.28
CA GLY A 76 28.69 16.84 8.01
C GLY A 76 27.42 16.05 8.28
N ASN A 77 26.27 16.70 8.10
CA ASN A 77 24.98 16.04 8.26
C ASN A 77 24.59 15.26 7.01
N ILE A 78 24.04 14.07 7.20
CA ILE A 78 23.22 13.40 6.20
C ILE A 78 21.75 13.59 6.55
N TYR A 79 20.88 13.45 5.55
CA TYR A 79 19.44 13.66 5.73
C TYR A 79 18.66 12.43 5.29
N SER A 80 17.61 12.07 6.03
CA SER A 80 16.69 11.04 5.59
C SER A 80 15.93 11.46 4.34
N THR A 81 15.58 10.49 3.51
CA THR A 81 14.93 10.74 2.22
C THR A 81 13.42 10.87 2.37
N ASN A 82 12.76 11.55 1.45
CA ASN A 82 11.31 11.57 1.38
C ASN A 82 10.79 10.22 0.82
N ILE A 83 9.88 9.56 1.56
CA ILE A 83 9.21 8.31 1.17
C ILE A 83 7.68 8.47 1.07
N THR A 84 7.19 9.70 0.93
CA THR A 84 5.78 9.96 0.56
C THR A 84 5.48 9.46 -0.85
N PRO A 85 4.21 9.31 -1.25
CA PRO A 85 3.84 8.94 -2.62
C PRO A 85 3.98 10.11 -3.63
N ASP A 86 4.72 11.15 -3.29
CA ASP A 86 5.07 12.21 -4.23
C ASP A 86 5.90 11.62 -5.39
N LYS A 87 5.54 11.96 -6.63
CA LYS A 87 6.15 11.42 -7.85
C LYS A 87 7.49 12.06 -8.20
N THR A 88 7.73 13.28 -7.70
CA THR A 88 8.90 14.09 -8.02
C THR A 88 9.96 13.96 -6.95
N TYR A 89 9.55 14.00 -5.68
CA TYR A 89 10.43 14.07 -4.52
C TYR A 89 10.34 12.83 -3.63
N GLY A 90 9.30 12.00 -3.77
CA GLY A 90 9.07 10.82 -2.95
C GLY A 90 9.30 9.51 -3.72
N ILE A 91 8.59 8.48 -3.29
CA ILE A 91 8.64 7.14 -3.90
C ILE A 91 7.41 6.84 -4.77
N GLY A 92 6.66 7.87 -5.21
CA GLY A 92 5.40 7.69 -5.96
C GLY A 92 5.51 6.99 -7.31
N GLU A 93 6.74 6.75 -7.78
CA GLU A 93 7.05 6.02 -9.02
C GLU A 93 7.81 4.70 -8.77
N TYR A 94 7.98 4.29 -7.52
CA TYR A 94 8.66 3.03 -7.16
C TYR A 94 7.76 1.84 -7.44
N SER A 95 8.24 0.90 -8.24
CA SER A 95 7.61 -0.43 -8.32
C SER A 95 7.84 -1.22 -7.03
N LEU A 96 7.11 -2.33 -6.87
CA LEU A 96 7.37 -3.26 -5.77
C LEU A 96 8.81 -3.78 -5.80
N ASP A 97 9.35 -4.06 -6.99
CA ASP A 97 10.73 -4.55 -7.13
C ASP A 97 11.76 -3.48 -6.79
N ASP A 98 11.51 -2.20 -7.14
CA ASP A 98 12.37 -1.09 -6.71
C ASP A 98 12.38 -0.97 -5.19
N PHE A 99 11.21 -1.09 -4.56
CA PHE A 99 11.10 -1.02 -3.11
C PHE A 99 11.75 -2.22 -2.41
N LYS A 100 11.65 -3.42 -2.99
CA LYS A 100 12.36 -4.61 -2.53
C LYS A 100 13.88 -4.44 -2.59
N LYS A 101 14.41 -3.88 -3.69
CA LYS A 101 15.85 -3.58 -3.82
C LYS A 101 16.32 -2.59 -2.75
N VAL A 102 15.54 -1.56 -2.46
CA VAL A 102 15.83 -0.63 -1.36
C VAL A 102 15.94 -1.36 -0.03
N LEU A 103 14.95 -2.20 0.31
CA LEU A 103 14.91 -2.84 1.63
C LEU A 103 15.89 -4.00 1.77
N ARG A 104 16.18 -4.75 0.70
CA ARG A 104 17.03 -5.94 0.78
C ARG A 104 18.48 -5.69 0.39
N GLU A 105 18.70 -4.80 -0.57
CA GLU A 105 20.02 -4.60 -1.19
C GLU A 105 20.56 -3.19 -0.92
N GLY A 106 19.74 -2.28 -0.40
CA GLY A 106 20.14 -0.90 -0.18
C GLY A 106 20.29 -0.12 -1.49
N ILE A 107 19.64 -0.53 -2.58
CA ILE A 107 19.76 0.10 -3.90
C ILE A 107 18.49 0.89 -4.22
N ARG A 108 18.65 2.18 -4.52
CA ARG A 108 17.56 3.08 -4.93
C ARG A 108 17.12 2.80 -6.38
N ARG A 109 15.95 3.30 -6.76
CA ARG A 109 15.43 3.21 -8.14
C ARG A 109 16.37 3.80 -9.19
N ASP A 110 17.10 4.85 -8.82
CA ASP A 110 18.12 5.50 -9.67
C ASP A 110 19.45 4.70 -9.77
N GLY A 111 19.54 3.55 -9.09
CA GLY A 111 20.72 2.68 -9.06
C GLY A 111 21.78 3.08 -8.03
N SER A 112 21.59 4.18 -7.29
CA SER A 112 22.54 4.59 -6.25
C SER A 112 22.37 3.76 -4.97
N ASN A 113 23.50 3.52 -4.28
CA ASN A 113 23.50 2.83 -3.00
C ASN A 113 23.08 3.76 -1.87
N LEU A 114 22.30 3.23 -0.94
CA LEU A 114 21.94 3.91 0.30
C LEU A 114 23.13 3.98 1.24
N TYR A 115 23.26 5.13 1.89
CA TYR A 115 24.20 5.25 2.99
C TYR A 115 23.75 4.32 4.14
N PRO A 116 24.66 3.59 4.83
CA PRO A 116 24.31 2.63 5.88
C PRO A 116 23.60 3.19 7.12
N ALA A 117 23.23 4.48 7.13
CA ALA A 117 22.34 5.05 8.13
C ALA A 117 20.93 4.47 8.04
N MET A 118 20.48 4.05 6.85
CA MET A 118 19.30 3.20 6.75
C MET A 118 19.72 1.74 6.96
N PRO A 119 19.19 1.05 7.98
CA PRO A 119 19.64 -0.30 8.36
C PRO A 119 19.02 -1.39 7.47
N PHE A 120 19.18 -1.28 6.14
CA PHE A 120 18.60 -2.22 5.18
C PHE A 120 18.93 -3.71 5.44
N PRO A 121 20.12 -4.11 5.98
CA PRO A 121 20.37 -5.51 6.30
C PRO A 121 19.35 -6.11 7.29
N SER A 122 18.77 -5.28 8.15
CA SER A 122 17.74 -5.69 9.12
C SER A 122 16.39 -6.03 8.47
N TYR A 123 16.14 -5.57 7.24
CA TYR A 123 14.88 -5.80 6.52
C TYR A 123 14.95 -6.96 5.53
N THR A 124 16.12 -7.58 5.36
CA THR A 124 16.33 -8.69 4.41
C THR A 124 15.42 -9.89 4.62
N LYS A 125 14.91 -10.07 5.84
CA LYS A 125 14.00 -11.17 6.22
C LYS A 125 12.52 -10.88 6.00
N LEU A 126 12.15 -9.65 5.64
CA LEU A 126 10.76 -9.32 5.31
C LEU A 126 10.33 -10.11 4.08
N THR A 127 9.14 -10.72 4.15
CA THR A 127 8.56 -11.40 2.99
C THR A 127 8.12 -10.40 1.93
N ASP A 128 7.86 -10.87 0.71
CA ASP A 128 7.34 -9.99 -0.35
C ASP A 128 5.97 -9.39 0.04
N ASP A 129 5.14 -10.12 0.80
CA ASP A 129 3.88 -9.59 1.34
C ASP A 129 4.17 -8.48 2.37
N ASP A 130 5.08 -8.72 3.32
CA ASP A 130 5.46 -7.71 4.33
C ASP A 130 6.04 -6.44 3.71
N ILE A 131 6.67 -6.52 2.52
CA ILE A 131 7.19 -5.36 1.79
C ILE A 131 6.07 -4.68 1.00
N PHE A 132 5.14 -5.45 0.45
CA PHE A 132 4.00 -4.92 -0.30
C PHE A 132 3.06 -4.08 0.59
N GLN A 133 2.81 -4.50 1.82
CA GLN A 133 1.93 -3.76 2.75
C GLN A 133 2.37 -2.29 3.00
N PRO A 134 3.61 -1.99 3.45
CA PRO A 134 4.06 -0.62 3.68
C PRO A 134 4.18 0.17 2.37
N LEU A 135 4.51 -0.47 1.25
CA LEU A 135 4.44 0.18 -0.05
C LEU A 135 3.00 0.65 -0.34
N CYS A 136 2.00 -0.22 -0.19
CA CYS A 136 0.59 0.15 -0.32
C CYS A 136 0.19 1.29 0.63
N LEU A 137 0.66 1.26 1.88
CA LEU A 137 0.44 2.36 2.84
C LEU A 137 0.95 3.67 2.25
N PHE A 138 2.20 3.73 1.81
CA PHE A 138 2.79 4.96 1.27
C PHE A 138 2.00 5.47 0.08
N TYR A 139 1.57 4.60 -0.84
CA TYR A 139 0.75 4.99 -1.99
C TYR A 139 -0.65 5.51 -1.63
N ALA A 140 -1.23 5.03 -0.53
CA ALA A 140 -2.52 5.49 -0.05
C ALA A 140 -2.43 6.74 0.86
N TRP A 141 -1.22 7.10 1.29
CA TRP A 141 -0.97 8.24 2.16
C TRP A 141 -0.85 9.53 1.35
N ARG A 142 -1.96 9.93 0.73
CA ARG A 142 -2.17 11.23 0.07
C ARG A 142 -2.88 12.22 0.99
#